data_AF-A0A2V2UHS1-F1
#
_entry.id   AF-A0A2V2UHS1-F1
#
_cell.length_a   1.000
_cell.length_b   1.000
_cell.length_c   1.000
_cell.angle_alpha   90.00
_cell.angle_beta   90.00
_cell.angle_gamma   90.00
#
_symmetry.space_group_name_H-M   'P 1'
#
loop_
_entity.id
_entity.type
_entity.pdbx_description
1 polymer ?
#
loop_
_entity_poly.entity_id
_entity_poly.type
_entity_poly.pdbx_seq_one_letter_code
_entity_poly.pdbx_strand_id
1 'polypeptide(L)'
;MDFGDNENFTLAPGAVTEVRQKKLFVRLRKNISKKQRITFLNEIQAHLDLTFHSASDTHEMLKDLMVIREFIMYFFYFTSVICISLCTLMLWITFVANVRLNSRTFMVLRAVGCRKGQIARIILYEALSIVLSAFLLGVVVGVIVGVTLALQLVEVMVLPFRFTLPYKLVCVLFGLSMIAAVVGSMLPFRTIANKCISSGLRSL
;
A
#
# COMPACT_ATOMS: atom_id res chain seq x y z
N MET A 1 44.24 -4.01 -20.81
CA MET A 1 45.56 -3.66 -21.37
C MET A 1 46.56 -4.49 -20.61
N ASP A 2 47.08 -5.52 -21.27
CA ASP A 2 48.13 -6.37 -20.74
C ASP A 2 49.44 -5.61 -20.96
N PHE A 3 50.08 -5.17 -19.87
CA PHE A 3 51.35 -4.46 -19.96
C PHE A 3 52.43 -5.51 -20.06
N GLY A 4 52.96 -5.68 -21.27
CA GLY A 4 53.99 -6.66 -21.60
C GLY A 4 55.22 -6.56 -20.71
N ASP A 5 55.71 -7.74 -20.35
CA ASP A 5 56.79 -8.11 -19.43
C ASP A 5 58.21 -7.71 -19.91
N ASN A 6 58.36 -6.55 -20.57
CA ASN A 6 59.55 -6.30 -21.40
C ASN A 6 60.27 -4.97 -21.15
N GLU A 7 59.86 -4.15 -20.19
CA GLU A 7 60.59 -2.91 -19.88
C GLU A 7 60.99 -2.85 -18.40
N ASN A 8 62.30 -2.76 -18.17
CA ASN A 8 62.99 -2.74 -16.88
C ASN A 8 62.64 -1.48 -16.04
N PHE A 9 61.40 -1.35 -15.61
CA PHE A 9 60.97 -0.32 -14.68
C PHE A 9 60.73 -0.96 -13.30
N THR A 10 61.69 -0.80 -12.40
CA THR A 10 61.57 -1.31 -11.02
C THR A 10 60.55 -0.46 -10.26
N LEU A 11 59.33 -0.97 -10.16
CA LEU A 11 58.28 -0.36 -9.36
C LEU A 11 58.65 -0.45 -7.88
N ALA A 12 58.53 0.67 -7.16
CA ALA A 12 58.79 0.73 -5.72
C ALA A 12 57.89 -0.26 -4.94
N PRO A 13 58.38 -0.89 -3.86
CA PRO A 13 57.64 -1.91 -3.11
C PRO A 13 56.39 -1.28 -2.48
N GLY A 14 55.22 -1.52 -3.09
CA GLY A 14 53.94 -0.91 -2.72
C GLY A 14 53.13 -0.32 -3.88
N ALA A 15 53.64 -0.35 -5.12
CA ALA A 15 52.87 0.09 -6.29
C ALA A 15 51.66 -0.82 -6.54
N VAL A 16 50.46 -0.25 -6.46
CA VAL A 16 49.17 -0.93 -6.66
C VAL A 16 48.98 -1.20 -8.16
N THR A 17 49.27 -2.43 -8.60
CA THR A 17 49.18 -2.89 -10.00
C THR A 17 47.79 -3.36 -10.42
N GLU A 18 46.80 -3.35 -9.52
CA GLU A 18 45.43 -3.79 -9.80
C GLU A 18 44.48 -2.59 -9.88
N VAL A 19 43.90 -2.35 -11.06
CA VAL A 19 42.85 -1.35 -11.25
C VAL A 19 41.60 -1.79 -10.48
N ARG A 20 41.45 -1.26 -9.26
CA ARG A 20 40.41 -1.61 -8.28
C ARG A 20 38.98 -1.18 -8.66
N GLN A 21 38.75 -0.56 -9.82
CA GLN A 21 37.44 -0.03 -10.19
C GLN A 21 36.77 -0.83 -11.32
N LYS A 22 35.90 -1.76 -10.92
CA LYS A 22 35.06 -2.62 -11.79
C LYS A 22 33.85 -1.91 -12.41
N LYS A 23 33.54 -0.67 -12.00
CA LYS A 23 32.36 0.09 -12.44
C LYS A 23 32.66 1.59 -12.50
N LEU A 24 32.43 2.21 -13.66
CA LEU A 24 32.54 3.67 -13.86
C LEU A 24 31.14 4.24 -14.07
N PHE A 25 30.67 5.06 -13.13
CA PHE A 25 29.38 5.75 -13.25
C PHE A 25 29.60 7.14 -13.85
N VAL A 26 29.30 7.30 -15.14
CA VAL A 26 29.41 8.60 -15.82
C VAL A 26 28.06 9.30 -15.81
N ARG A 27 27.99 10.45 -15.15
CA ARG A 27 26.75 11.26 -15.07
C ARG A 27 26.69 12.23 -16.26
N LEU A 28 25.80 11.96 -17.20
CA LEU A 28 25.57 12.87 -18.33
C LEU A 28 24.78 14.12 -17.91
N ARG A 29 25.02 15.24 -18.61
CA ARG A 29 24.31 16.52 -18.41
C ARG A 29 22.81 16.33 -18.70
N LYS A 30 21.94 16.97 -17.91
CA LYS A 30 20.46 16.75 -17.89
C LYS A 30 19.70 17.00 -19.21
N ASN A 31 20.34 17.49 -20.28
CA ASN A 31 19.67 18.00 -21.48
C ASN A 31 20.20 17.38 -22.79
N ILE A 32 20.57 16.09 -22.76
CA ILE A 32 21.15 15.37 -23.90
C ILE A 32 20.10 14.44 -24.53
N SER A 33 19.92 14.53 -25.85
CA SER A 33 18.94 13.74 -26.61
C SER A 33 19.36 12.27 -26.72
N LYS A 34 18.39 11.35 -26.84
CA LYS A 34 18.62 9.88 -26.93
C LYS A 34 19.68 9.51 -27.97
N LYS A 35 19.68 10.19 -29.12
CA LYS A 35 20.66 9.97 -30.20
C LYS A 35 22.08 10.34 -29.78
N GLN A 36 22.27 11.48 -29.12
CA GLN A 36 23.58 11.93 -28.64
C GLN A 36 24.14 11.01 -27.55
N ARG A 37 23.27 10.42 -26.73
CA ARG A 37 23.67 9.43 -25.72
C ARG A 37 24.20 8.16 -26.38
N ILE A 38 23.50 7.64 -27.38
CA ILE A 38 23.92 6.43 -28.12
C ILE A 38 25.21 6.70 -28.90
N THR A 39 25.36 7.87 -29.53
CA THR A 39 26.61 8.27 -30.19
C THR A 39 27.78 8.32 -29.20
N PHE A 40 27.58 8.91 -28.02
CA PHE A 40 28.59 8.95 -26.96
C PHE A 40 28.94 7.55 -26.42
N LEU A 41 27.94 6.67 -26.26
CA LEU A 41 28.17 5.28 -25.85
C LEU A 41 28.95 4.51 -26.91
N ASN A 42 28.60 4.67 -28.19
CA ASN A 42 29.33 4.04 -29.30
C ASN A 42 30.75 4.59 -29.44
N GLU A 43 30.97 5.89 -29.19
CA GLU A 43 32.28 6.53 -29.28
C GLU A 43 33.21 6.09 -28.13
N ILE A 44 32.67 5.95 -26.90
CA ILE A 44 33.40 5.35 -25.78
C ILE A 44 33.70 3.87 -26.06
N GLN A 45 32.74 3.14 -26.59
CA GLN A 45 32.87 1.72 -26.90
C GLN A 45 33.83 1.46 -28.07
N ALA A 46 34.03 2.42 -28.97
CA ALA A 46 34.98 2.31 -30.08
C ALA A 46 36.42 2.66 -29.67
N HIS A 47 36.61 3.54 -28.68
CA HIS A 47 37.95 3.96 -28.22
C HIS A 47 38.52 3.08 -27.11
N LEU A 48 37.66 2.34 -26.41
CA LEU A 48 38.04 1.34 -25.44
C LEU A 48 37.75 -0.02 -26.08
N ASP A 49 38.79 -0.80 -26.40
CA ASP A 49 38.66 -2.09 -27.07
C ASP A 49 37.93 -3.08 -26.14
N LEU A 50 36.60 -3.05 -26.19
CA LEU A 50 35.71 -3.66 -25.20
C LEU A 50 34.98 -4.87 -25.79
N THR A 51 35.71 -5.95 -26.05
CA THR A 51 35.11 -7.28 -26.25
C THR A 51 34.44 -7.80 -24.97
N PHE A 52 34.66 -7.19 -23.79
CA PHE A 52 34.22 -7.72 -22.49
C PHE A 52 33.48 -6.74 -21.54
N HIS A 53 33.19 -5.49 -21.93
CA HIS A 53 32.45 -4.56 -21.06
C HIS A 53 31.18 -4.01 -21.71
N SER A 54 30.02 -4.36 -21.14
CA SER A 54 28.73 -3.83 -21.53
C SER A 54 28.49 -2.43 -20.95
N ALA A 55 28.37 -1.43 -21.82
CA ALA A 55 27.78 -0.14 -21.46
C ALA A 55 26.24 -0.28 -21.52
N SER A 56 25.58 -0.33 -20.37
CA SER A 56 24.12 -0.46 -20.28
C SER A 56 23.49 0.82 -19.74
N ASP A 57 22.54 1.37 -20.49
CA ASP A 57 21.87 2.63 -20.20
C ASP A 57 20.88 2.43 -19.03
N THR A 58 21.25 2.85 -17.82
CA THR A 58 20.41 2.68 -16.62
C THR A 58 19.06 3.39 -16.74
N HIS A 59 18.95 4.41 -17.59
CA HIS A 59 17.71 5.13 -17.83
C HIS A 59 16.66 4.32 -18.59
N GLU A 60 17.06 3.39 -19.46
CA GLU A 60 16.14 2.56 -20.23
C GLU A 60 15.58 1.43 -19.36
N MET A 61 16.44 0.77 -18.57
CA MET A 61 16.00 -0.21 -17.57
C MET A 61 15.10 0.42 -16.49
N LEU A 62 15.41 1.64 -16.04
CA LEU A 62 14.54 2.35 -15.10
C LEU A 62 13.18 2.70 -15.71
N LYS A 63 13.10 2.95 -17.02
CA LYS A 63 11.83 3.23 -17.70
C LYS A 63 10.96 1.97 -17.79
N ASP A 64 11.55 0.83 -18.14
CA ASP A 64 10.82 -0.44 -18.18
C ASP A 64 10.33 -0.86 -16.77
N LEU A 65 11.18 -0.68 -15.75
CA LEU A 65 10.77 -0.90 -14.35
C LEU A 65 9.68 0.08 -13.90
N MET A 66 9.69 1.33 -14.36
CA MET A 66 8.63 2.30 -14.07
C MET A 66 7.29 1.90 -14.70
N VAL A 67 7.29 1.44 -15.94
CA VAL A 67 6.07 0.96 -16.63
C VAL A 67 5.50 -0.26 -15.92
N ILE A 68 6.35 -1.24 -15.57
CA ILE A 68 5.92 -2.43 -14.82
C ILE A 68 5.35 -2.04 -13.46
N ARG A 69 6.04 -1.13 -12.74
CA ARG A 69 5.58 -0.63 -11.44
C ARG A 69 4.24 0.10 -11.55
N GLU A 70 4.04 0.93 -12.56
CA GLU A 70 2.78 1.64 -12.79
C GLU A 70 1.63 0.68 -13.09
N PHE A 71 1.88 -0.34 -13.94
CA PHE A 71 0.88 -1.37 -14.22
C PHE A 71 0.46 -2.14 -12.96
N ILE A 72 1.43 -2.57 -12.15
CA ILE A 72 1.16 -3.25 -10.87
C ILE A 72 0.37 -2.33 -9.94
N MET A 73 0.78 -1.06 -9.78
CA MET A 73 0.09 -0.10 -8.91
C MET A 73 -1.35 0.16 -9.35
N TYR A 74 -1.60 0.28 -10.66
CA TYR A 74 -2.93 0.44 -11.20
C TYR A 74 -3.83 -0.77 -10.90
N PHE A 75 -3.30 -1.99 -11.11
CA PHE A 75 -3.99 -3.22 -10.75
C PHE A 75 -4.33 -3.28 -9.25
N PHE A 76 -3.38 -2.94 -8.38
CA PHE A 76 -3.58 -2.88 -6.94
C PHE A 76 -4.63 -1.85 -6.52
N TYR A 77 -4.66 -0.68 -7.16
CA TYR A 77 -5.69 0.32 -6.89
C TYR A 77 -7.07 -0.17 -7.31
N PHE A 78 -7.17 -0.76 -8.50
CA PHE A 78 -8.42 -1.32 -9.03
C PHE A 78 -8.99 -2.43 -8.11
N THR A 79 -8.17 -3.41 -7.73
CA THR A 79 -8.60 -4.47 -6.78
C THR A 79 -8.98 -3.90 -5.42
N SER A 80 -8.25 -2.89 -4.92
CA SER A 80 -8.57 -2.23 -3.64
C SER A 80 -9.97 -1.62 -3.65
N VAL A 81 -10.38 -0.96 -4.75
CA VAL A 81 -11.73 -0.40 -4.88
C VAL A 81 -12.79 -1.49 -4.83
N ILE A 82 -12.56 -2.64 -5.49
CA ILE A 82 -13.47 -3.79 -5.46
C ILE A 82 -13.55 -4.38 -4.04
N CYS A 83 -12.43 -4.56 -3.35
CA CYS A 83 -12.43 -5.06 -1.98
C CYS A 83 -13.20 -4.13 -1.03
N ILE A 84 -13.00 -2.80 -1.14
CA ILE A 84 -13.70 -1.82 -0.31
C ILE A 84 -15.21 -1.86 -0.58
N SER A 85 -15.64 -1.98 -1.84
CA SER A 85 -17.07 -2.05 -2.17
C SER A 85 -17.71 -3.33 -1.61
N LEU A 86 -17.07 -4.48 -1.77
CA LEU A 86 -17.54 -5.76 -1.20
C LEU A 86 -17.58 -5.72 0.33
N CYS A 87 -16.57 -5.14 0.97
CA CYS A 87 -16.53 -4.98 2.42
C CYS A 87 -17.67 -4.09 2.92
N THR A 88 -17.97 -3.00 2.21
CA THR A 88 -19.10 -2.11 2.54
C THR A 88 -20.45 -2.83 2.42
N LEU A 89 -20.64 -3.65 1.38
CA LEU A 89 -21.85 -4.47 1.22
C LEU A 89 -21.98 -5.51 2.35
N MET A 90 -20.89 -6.16 2.73
CA MET A 90 -20.88 -7.10 3.86
C MET A 90 -21.25 -6.41 5.17
N LEU A 91 -20.65 -5.25 5.46
CA LEU A 91 -21.00 -4.46 6.63
C LEU A 91 -22.49 -4.08 6.63
N TRP A 92 -23.02 -3.65 5.49
CA TRP A 92 -24.45 -3.31 5.36
C TRP A 92 -25.36 -4.49 5.73
N ILE A 93 -25.09 -5.67 5.17
CA ILE A 93 -25.86 -6.89 5.46
C ILE A 93 -25.81 -7.22 6.95
N THR A 94 -24.64 -7.16 7.57
CA THR A 94 -24.47 -7.42 9.01
C THR A 94 -25.20 -6.40 9.87
N PHE A 95 -25.12 -5.11 9.54
CA PHE A 95 -25.82 -4.06 10.29
C PHE A 95 -27.34 -4.23 10.23
N VAL A 96 -27.90 -4.54 9.06
CA VAL A 96 -29.34 -4.79 8.91
C VAL A 96 -29.77 -5.99 9.76
N ALA A 97 -28.98 -7.07 9.76
CA ALA A 97 -29.25 -8.25 10.58
C ALA A 97 -29.19 -7.92 12.08
N ASN A 98 -28.16 -7.20 12.52
CA ASN A 98 -27.99 -6.78 13.92
C ASN A 98 -29.19 -5.93 14.39
N VAL A 99 -29.58 -4.92 13.60
CA VAL A 99 -30.75 -4.07 13.90
C VAL A 99 -32.04 -4.88 14.01
N ARG A 100 -32.25 -5.86 13.12
CA ARG A 100 -33.44 -6.72 13.16
C ARG A 100 -33.51 -7.53 14.46
N LEU A 101 -32.38 -8.10 14.90
CA LEU A 101 -32.29 -8.87 16.14
C LEU A 101 -32.55 -8.00 17.37
N ASN A 102 -31.95 -6.81 17.43
CA ASN A 102 -32.08 -5.89 18.56
C ASN A 102 -33.38 -5.06 18.57
N SER A 103 -34.16 -5.06 17.49
CA SER A 103 -35.44 -4.34 17.45
C SER A 103 -36.41 -4.73 18.57
N ARG A 104 -36.42 -6.01 18.98
CA ARG A 104 -37.28 -6.52 20.07
C ARG A 104 -36.87 -5.95 21.43
N THR A 105 -35.57 -5.90 21.71
CA THR A 105 -35.05 -5.35 22.97
C THR A 105 -35.31 -3.86 23.07
N PHE A 106 -35.19 -3.11 21.96
CA PHE A 106 -35.54 -1.68 21.93
C PHE A 106 -37.03 -1.40 22.17
N MET A 107 -37.92 -2.28 21.69
CA MET A 107 -39.37 -2.16 21.98
C MET A 107 -39.67 -2.36 23.47
N VAL A 108 -39.04 -3.35 24.11
CA VAL A 108 -39.17 -3.57 25.56
C VAL A 108 -38.62 -2.39 26.36
N LEU A 109 -37.43 -1.88 25.99
CA LEU A 109 -36.84 -0.71 26.64
C LEU A 109 -37.76 0.52 26.56
N ARG A 110 -38.45 0.68 25.42
CA ARG A 110 -39.42 1.75 25.20
C ARG A 110 -40.70 1.57 26.03
N ALA A 111 -41.11 0.33 26.31
CA ALA A 111 -42.23 0.02 27.21
C ALA A 111 -41.91 0.35 28.68
N VAL A 112 -40.63 0.24 29.08
CA VAL A 112 -40.13 0.61 30.42
C VAL A 112 -39.89 2.13 30.56
N GLY A 113 -40.10 2.91 29.48
CA GLY A 113 -40.04 4.37 29.52
C GLY A 113 -38.68 4.98 29.15
N CYS A 114 -37.75 4.22 28.55
CA CYS A 114 -36.49 4.78 28.08
C CYS A 114 -36.70 5.86 27.00
N ARG A 115 -35.96 6.96 27.14
CA ARG A 115 -36.04 8.11 26.22
C ARG A 115 -35.32 7.77 24.90
N LYS A 116 -35.87 8.18 23.76
CA LYS A 116 -35.31 7.93 22.42
C LYS A 116 -33.83 8.31 22.28
N GLY A 117 -33.39 9.37 22.97
CA GLY A 117 -31.99 9.82 22.96
C GLY A 117 -31.01 8.92 23.73
N GLN A 118 -31.47 8.20 24.76
CA GLN A 118 -30.62 7.25 25.49
C GLN A 118 -30.32 6.03 24.60
N ILE A 119 -31.33 5.54 23.90
CA ILE A 119 -31.20 4.44 22.93
C ILE A 119 -30.24 4.81 21.79
N ALA A 120 -30.37 6.04 21.26
CA ALA A 120 -29.46 6.54 20.22
C ALA A 120 -27.98 6.52 20.64
N ARG A 121 -27.71 6.91 21.89
CA ARG A 121 -26.36 6.97 22.43
C ARG A 121 -25.76 5.58 22.61
N ILE A 122 -26.55 4.61 23.06
CA ILE A 122 -26.11 3.22 23.22
C ILE A 122 -25.71 2.63 21.86
N ILE A 123 -26.54 2.80 20.85
CA ILE A 123 -26.28 2.30 19.48
C ILE A 123 -25.02 2.96 18.88
N LEU A 124 -24.80 4.24 19.17
CA LEU A 124 -23.59 4.93 18.73
C LEU A 124 -22.33 4.35 19.37
N TYR A 125 -22.35 4.08 20.68
CA TYR A 125 -21.22 3.46 21.38
C TYR A 125 -20.95 2.03 20.91
N GLU A 126 -22.00 1.24 20.65
CA GLU A 126 -21.86 -0.11 20.11
C GLU A 126 -21.18 -0.09 18.73
N ALA A 127 -21.68 0.75 17.82
CA ALA A 127 -21.12 0.88 16.48
C ALA A 127 -19.67 1.39 16.51
N LEU A 128 -19.36 2.38 17.35
CA LEU A 128 -18.00 2.89 17.50
C LEU A 128 -17.04 1.82 18.02
N SER A 129 -17.46 1.03 19.01
CA SER A 129 -16.63 -0.03 19.59
C SER A 129 -16.30 -1.12 18.56
N ILE A 130 -17.28 -1.52 17.75
CA ILE A 130 -17.10 -2.51 16.68
C ILE A 130 -16.14 -1.98 15.62
N VAL A 131 -16.34 -0.76 15.14
CA VAL A 131 -15.50 -0.18 14.08
C VAL A 131 -14.08 0.05 14.55
N LEU A 132 -13.90 0.54 15.78
CA LEU A 132 -12.58 0.72 16.37
C LEU A 132 -11.84 -0.62 16.50
N SER A 133 -12.50 -1.64 17.04
CA SER A 133 -11.92 -2.98 17.21
C SER A 133 -11.55 -3.60 15.86
N ALA A 134 -12.43 -3.50 14.87
CA ALA A 134 -12.18 -3.99 13.51
C ALA A 134 -11.01 -3.27 12.83
N PHE A 135 -10.92 -1.95 13.01
CA PHE A 135 -9.80 -1.16 12.45
C PHE A 135 -8.46 -1.57 13.07
N LEU A 136 -8.38 -1.67 14.41
CA LEU A 136 -7.14 -2.09 15.07
C LEU A 136 -6.70 -3.48 14.60
N LEU A 137 -7.62 -4.46 14.57
CA LEU A 137 -7.31 -5.80 14.10
C LEU A 137 -6.91 -5.82 12.62
N GLY A 138 -7.61 -5.05 11.77
CA GLY A 138 -7.30 -4.94 10.35
C GLY A 138 -5.90 -4.37 10.09
N VAL A 139 -5.50 -3.33 10.83
CA VAL A 139 -4.15 -2.74 10.72
C VAL A 139 -3.08 -3.74 11.17
N VAL A 140 -3.28 -4.40 12.31
CA VAL A 140 -2.32 -5.40 12.83
C VAL A 140 -2.13 -6.54 11.83
N VAL A 141 -3.22 -7.13 11.34
CA VAL A 141 -3.17 -8.23 10.36
C VAL A 141 -2.54 -7.76 9.05
N GLY A 142 -2.92 -6.57 8.56
CA GLY A 142 -2.37 -6.02 7.33
C GLY A 142 -0.87 -5.77 7.39
N VAL A 143 -0.36 -5.27 8.53
CA VAL A 143 1.09 -5.09 8.74
C VAL A 143 1.82 -6.42 8.78
N ILE A 144 1.30 -7.42 9.51
CA ILE A 144 1.92 -8.76 9.61
C ILE A 144 2.03 -9.40 8.22
N VAL A 145 0.93 -9.39 7.46
CA VAL A 145 0.92 -9.95 6.09
C VAL A 145 1.87 -9.16 5.18
N GLY A 146 1.83 -7.83 5.25
CA GLY A 146 2.69 -6.97 4.43
C GLY A 146 4.18 -7.17 4.70
N VAL A 147 4.59 -7.29 5.96
CA VAL A 147 5.98 -7.60 6.34
C VAL A 147 6.36 -9.00 5.88
N THR A 148 5.50 -10.00 6.07
CA THR A 148 5.76 -11.39 5.68
C THR A 148 6.00 -11.53 4.18
N LEU A 149 5.14 -10.90 3.36
CA LEU A 149 5.30 -10.88 1.91
C LEU A 149 6.57 -10.12 1.48
N ALA A 150 6.88 -8.99 2.15
CA ALA A 150 8.08 -8.23 1.85
C ALA A 150 9.36 -9.02 2.19
N LEU A 151 9.38 -9.80 3.28
CA LEU A 151 10.50 -10.68 3.62
C LEU A 151 10.68 -11.78 2.57
N GLN A 152 9.59 -12.42 2.12
CA GLN A 152 9.64 -13.43 1.05
C GLN A 152 10.20 -12.85 -0.26
N LEU A 153 9.81 -11.63 -0.63
CA LEU A 153 10.32 -10.98 -1.84
C LEU A 153 11.81 -10.66 -1.77
N VAL A 154 12.33 -10.34 -0.58
CA VAL A 154 13.76 -10.05 -0.39
C VAL A 154 14.61 -11.32 -0.57
N GLU A 155 14.15 -12.44 -0.03
CA GLU A 155 14.80 -13.75 -0.23
C GLU A 155 14.82 -14.16 -1.71
N VAL A 156 13.72 -13.93 -2.44
CA VAL A 156 13.61 -14.33 -3.86
C VAL A 156 14.39 -13.41 -4.81
N MET A 157 14.39 -12.10 -4.56
CA MET A 157 14.89 -11.10 -5.53
C MET A 157 16.23 -10.44 -5.13
N VAL A 158 16.78 -10.76 -3.95
CA VAL A 158 18.02 -10.16 -3.40
C VAL A 158 18.01 -8.63 -3.43
N LEU A 159 16.82 -8.02 -3.30
CA LEU A 159 16.65 -6.57 -3.23
C LEU A 159 16.71 -6.12 -1.75
N PRO A 160 17.24 -4.92 -1.46
CA PRO A 160 17.26 -4.41 -0.09
C PRO A 160 15.82 -4.22 0.44
N PHE A 161 15.53 -4.79 1.62
CA PHE A 161 14.25 -4.65 2.31
C PHE A 161 13.97 -3.16 2.61
N ARG A 162 12.95 -2.59 1.96
CA ARG A 162 12.46 -1.24 2.28
C ARG A 162 10.97 -1.30 2.56
N PHE A 163 10.62 -1.61 3.81
CA PHE A 163 9.22 -1.53 4.26
C PHE A 163 8.82 -0.07 4.43
N THR A 164 7.98 0.43 3.51
CA THR A 164 7.43 1.77 3.58
C THR A 164 5.95 1.67 3.91
N LEU A 165 5.59 1.91 5.17
CA LEU A 165 4.18 2.07 5.54
C LEU A 165 3.69 3.47 5.16
N PRO A 166 2.69 3.59 4.28
CA PRO A 166 2.10 4.87 3.94
C PRO A 166 1.20 5.34 5.09
N TYR A 167 1.79 5.93 6.13
CA TYR A 167 1.08 6.46 7.30
C TYR A 167 -0.05 7.43 6.94
N LYS A 168 0.09 8.16 5.83
CA LYS A 168 -0.95 9.05 5.28
C LYS A 168 -2.21 8.29 4.90
N LEU A 169 -2.08 7.16 4.20
CA LEU A 169 -3.23 6.33 3.80
C LEU A 169 -3.91 5.74 5.03
N VAL A 170 -3.14 5.25 6.01
CA VAL A 170 -3.68 4.69 7.24
C VAL A 170 -4.49 5.74 8.02
N CYS A 171 -3.97 6.97 8.15
CA CYS A 171 -4.70 8.07 8.79
C CYS A 171 -5.99 8.44 8.04
N VAL A 172 -5.94 8.51 6.71
CA VAL A 172 -7.14 8.80 5.90
C VAL A 172 -8.20 7.71 6.05
N LEU A 173 -7.78 6.44 6.03
CA LEU A 173 -8.69 5.30 6.22
C LEU A 173 -9.26 5.26 7.64
N PHE A 174 -8.47 5.60 8.65
CA PHE A 174 -8.96 5.73 10.03
C PHE A 174 -10.04 6.81 10.14
N GLY A 175 -9.78 7.99 9.58
CA GLY A 175 -10.76 9.09 9.55
C GLY A 175 -12.04 8.70 8.81
N LEU A 176 -11.90 8.07 7.64
CA LEU A 176 -13.04 7.59 6.86
C LEU A 176 -13.85 6.53 7.61
N SER A 177 -13.18 5.62 8.31
CA SER A 177 -13.81 4.58 9.14
C SER A 177 -14.61 5.18 10.29
N MET A 178 -14.07 6.21 10.97
CA MET A 178 -14.82 6.91 12.02
C MET A 178 -16.04 7.65 11.48
N ILE A 179 -15.91 8.32 10.34
CA ILE A 179 -17.06 8.95 9.67
C ILE A 179 -18.10 7.90 9.30
N ALA A 180 -17.67 6.77 8.74
CA ALA A 180 -18.55 5.66 8.39
C ALA A 180 -19.25 5.05 9.61
N ALA A 181 -18.59 4.94 10.77
CA ALA A 181 -19.20 4.48 12.02
C ALA A 181 -20.34 5.39 12.48
N VAL A 182 -20.09 6.71 12.47
CA VAL A 182 -21.06 7.71 12.91
C VAL A 182 -22.26 7.76 11.95
N VAL A 183 -22.00 7.83 10.64
CA VAL A 183 -23.04 7.85 9.61
C VAL A 183 -23.82 6.52 9.59
N GLY A 184 -23.10 5.40 9.66
CA GLY A 184 -23.65 4.05 9.68
C GLY A 184 -24.54 3.78 10.89
N SER A 185 -24.23 4.39 12.05
CA SER A 185 -25.08 4.31 13.25
C SER A 185 -26.31 5.24 13.19
N MET A 186 -26.18 6.42 12.58
CA MET A 186 -27.30 7.36 12.44
C MET A 186 -28.38 6.89 11.45
N LEU A 187 -28.02 6.16 10.40
CA LEU A 187 -28.95 5.62 9.39
C LEU A 187 -30.04 4.68 9.97
N PRO A 188 -29.72 3.62 10.73
CA PRO A 188 -30.72 2.76 11.36
C PRO A 188 -31.50 3.49 12.46
N PHE A 189 -30.86 4.41 13.20
CA PHE A 189 -31.58 5.22 14.20
C PHE A 189 -32.72 6.03 13.58
N ARG A 190 -32.45 6.72 12.45
CA ARG A 190 -33.49 7.44 11.70
C ARG A 190 -34.59 6.52 11.19
N THR A 191 -34.22 5.32 10.76
CA THR A 191 -35.17 4.31 10.28
C THR A 191 -36.10 3.79 11.40
N ILE A 192 -35.57 3.60 12.62
CA ILE A 192 -36.34 3.11 13.77
C ILE A 192 -37.18 4.23 14.41
N ALA A 193 -36.65 5.46 14.48
CA ALA A 193 -37.34 6.60 15.09
C ALA A 193 -38.69 6.92 14.41
N ASN A 194 -38.81 6.60 13.12
CA ASN A 194 -39.99 6.83 12.30
C ASN A 194 -40.95 5.63 12.20
N LYS A 195 -40.58 4.45 12.71
CA LYS A 195 -41.50 3.29 12.73
C LYS A 195 -42.46 3.37 13.91
N CYS A 196 -43.75 3.25 13.60
CA CYS A 196 -44.83 3.27 14.59
C CYS A 196 -44.81 1.97 15.41
N ILE A 197 -44.99 2.07 16.73
CA ILE A 197 -44.89 0.93 17.67
C ILE A 197 -45.93 -0.15 17.34
N SER A 198 -47.08 0.24 16.80
CA SER A 198 -48.21 -0.67 16.53
C SER A 198 -47.90 -1.73 15.47
N SER A 199 -46.96 -1.50 14.55
CA SER A 199 -46.62 -2.51 13.53
C SER A 199 -45.79 -3.67 14.08
N GLY A 200 -45.03 -3.45 15.17
CA GLY A 200 -44.22 -4.49 15.82
C GLY A 200 -45.04 -5.45 16.67
N LEU A 201 -46.16 -4.99 17.23
CA LEU A 201 -47.11 -5.82 17.99
C LEU A 201 -48.01 -6.69 17.10
N ARG A 202 -48.16 -6.35 15.82
CA ARG A 202 -49.01 -7.08 14.86
C ARG A 202 -48.32 -8.26 14.17
N SER A 203 -47.00 -8.39 14.34
CA SER A 203 -46.21 -9.53 13.86
C SER A 203 -45.79 -10.49 14.99
N LEU A 204 -46.48 -10.40 16.13
CA LEU A 204 -46.38 -11.33 17.26
C LEU A 204 -47.45 -12.41 17.13
#